data_AF-A0A1X7SZB0-F1
#
_entry.id   AF-A0A1X7SZB0-F1
#
_cell.length_a   1.000
_cell.length_b   1.000
_cell.length_c   1.000
_cell.angle_alpha   90.00
_cell.angle_beta   90.00
_cell.angle_gamma   90.00
#
_symmetry.space_group_name_H-M   'P 1'
#
loop_
_entity.id
_entity.type
_entity.pdbx_description
1 polymer ?
#
loop_
_entity_poly.entity_id
_entity_poly.type
_entity_poly.pdbx_seq_one_letter_code
_entity_poly.pdbx_strand_id
1 'polypeptide(L)' 'MEAVADIADMHINVPNITLEQKETMLNVDQKGIFDKIKSHLISQKEREDLLENESSRLLRLDNIKPLRMFISGVGGT' A
#
# COMPACT_ATOMS: atom_id res chain seq x y z
N MET A 1 -17.47 -1.54 12.06
CA MET A 1 -16.14 -2.15 11.97
C MET A 1 -16.34 -3.65 12.09
N GLU A 2 -16.61 -4.30 10.95
CA GLU A 2 -17.11 -5.69 10.87
C GLU A 2 -16.27 -6.53 9.89
N ALA A 3 -15.55 -5.89 8.96
CA ALA A 3 -14.64 -6.54 8.01
C ALA A 3 -13.35 -7.12 8.64
N VAL A 4 -13.06 -6.84 9.92
CA VAL A 4 -11.87 -7.38 10.62
C VAL A 4 -12.16 -8.74 11.25
N ALA A 5 -13.43 -9.05 11.53
CA ALA A 5 -13.85 -10.32 12.12
C ALA A 5 -13.84 -11.46 11.09
N ASP A 6 -14.14 -11.18 9.82
CA ASP A 6 -14.15 -12.17 8.74
C ASP A 6 -12.75 -12.73 8.39
N ILE A 7 -11.68 -12.04 8.78
CA ILE A 7 -10.30 -12.51 8.57
C ILE A 7 -9.89 -13.54 9.64
N ALA A 8 -10.43 -13.41 10.86
CA ALA A 8 -10.11 -14.31 11.97
C ALA A 8 -10.79 -15.69 11.83
N ASP A 9 -11.94 -15.75 11.15
CA ASP A 9 -12.76 -16.97 11.05
C ASP A 9 -12.30 -17.95 9.94
N MET A 10 -11.50 -17.49 8.98
CA MET A 10 -10.86 -18.36 7.98
C MET A 10 -9.81 -19.33 8.58
N HIS A 11 -9.41 -19.13 9.84
CA HIS A 11 -8.22 -19.77 10.42
C HIS A 11 -8.48 -21.08 11.19
N ILE A 12 -9.67 -21.68 11.06
CA ILE A 12 -10.09 -22.83 11.89
C ILE A 12 -9.97 -24.21 11.18
N ASN A 13 -9.76 -24.30 9.86
CA ASN A 13 -9.68 -25.61 9.19
C ASN A 13 -8.59 -25.78 8.12
N VAL A 14 -7.65 -24.84 8.02
CA VAL A 14 -6.50 -24.99 7.12
C VAL A 14 -5.33 -25.50 7.97
N PRO A 15 -4.63 -26.58 7.58
CA PRO A 15 -3.38 -26.95 8.24
C PRO A 15 -2.45 -25.74 8.30
N ASN A 16 -1.46 -25.73 9.19
CA ASN A 16 -0.49 -24.64 9.30
C ASN A 16 0.47 -24.64 8.09
N ILE A 17 -0.09 -24.46 6.89
CA ILE A 17 0.56 -24.47 5.60
C ILE A 17 0.94 -23.04 5.24
N THR A 18 2.23 -22.85 4.99
CA THR A 18 2.79 -21.56 4.59
C THR A 18 2.27 -21.15 3.21
N LEU A 19 2.38 -19.86 2.86
CA LEU A 19 2.01 -19.39 1.52
C LEU A 19 2.79 -20.12 0.41
N GLU A 20 4.06 -20.42 0.64
CA GLU A 20 4.89 -21.18 -0.29
C GLU A 20 4.34 -22.61 -0.49
N GLN A 21 3.95 -23.27 0.60
CA GLN A 21 3.33 -24.60 0.52
C GLN A 21 1.96 -24.57 -0.16
N LYS A 22 1.17 -23.51 0.03
CA LYS A 22 -0.08 -23.33 -0.72
C LYS A 22 0.18 -23.12 -2.20
N GLU A 23 1.23 -22.39 -2.56
CA GLU A 23 1.60 -22.13 -3.96
C GLU A 23 2.01 -23.41 -4.69
N THR A 24 2.69 -24.35 -4.01
CA THR A 24 3.04 -25.66 -4.61
C THR A 24 1.84 -26.59 -4.79
N MET A 25 0.74 -26.34 -4.10
CA MET A 25 -0.51 -27.09 -4.23
C MET A 25 -1.41 -26.59 -5.37
N LEU A 26 -1.06 -25.47 -6.02
CA LEU A 26 -1.85 -24.90 -7.11
C LEU A 26 -1.61 -25.66 -8.43
N ASN A 27 -2.66 -25.79 -9.24
CA ASN A 27 -2.50 -26.21 -10.64
C ASN A 27 -1.94 -25.08 -11.52
N VAL A 28 -1.59 -25.38 -12.77
CA VAL A 28 -0.97 -24.42 -13.70
C VAL A 28 -1.84 -23.18 -13.95
N ASP A 29 -3.15 -23.36 -14.11
CA ASP A 29 -4.08 -22.27 -14.38
C ASP A 29 -4.27 -21.36 -13.16
N GLN A 30 -4.40 -21.97 -11.98
CA GLN A 30 -4.50 -21.27 -10.70
C GLN A 30 -3.21 -20.52 -10.38
N LYS A 31 -2.05 -21.10 -10.68
CA LYS A 31 -0.75 -20.46 -10.51
C LYS A 31 -0.65 -19.20 -11.36
N GLY A 32 -1.12 -19.24 -12.60
CA GLY A 32 -1.16 -18.06 -13.49
C GLY A 32 -2.03 -16.92 -12.94
N ILE A 33 -3.17 -17.25 -12.31
CA ILE A 33 -4.02 -16.25 -11.64
C ILE A 33 -3.32 -15.70 -10.40
N PHE A 34 -2.71 -16.56 -9.59
CA PHE A 34 -1.99 -16.17 -8.37
C PHE A 34 -0.81 -15.24 -8.67
N ASP A 35 0.00 -15.55 -9.68
CA ASP A 35 1.14 -14.74 -10.11
C ASP A 35 0.69 -13.35 -10.59
N LYS A 36 -0.43 -13.26 -11.32
CA LYS A 36 -1.02 -11.97 -11.72
C LYS A 36 -1.44 -11.14 -10.50
N ILE A 37 -2.15 -11.74 -9.54
CA ILE A 37 -2.56 -11.04 -8.30
C ILE A 37 -1.33 -10.57 -7.52
N LYS A 38 -0.32 -11.43 -7.36
CA LYS A 38 0.94 -11.11 -6.67
C LYS A 38 1.64 -9.91 -7.32
N SER A 39 1.80 -9.92 -8.64
CA SER A 39 2.40 -8.81 -9.38
C SER A 39 1.61 -7.50 -9.25
N HIS A 40 0.27 -7.59 -9.27
CA HIS A 40 -0.59 -6.43 -9.15
C HIS A 40 -0.49 -5.79 -7.76
N LEU A 41 -0.47 -6.61 -6.70
CA LEU A 41 -0.32 -6.14 -5.33
C LEU A 41 1.04 -5.48 -5.09
N ILE A 42 2.12 -6.06 -5.62
CA ILE A 42 3.46 -5.45 -5.52
C ILE A 42 3.48 -4.08 -6.20
N SER A 43 2.97 -3.99 -7.43
CA SER A 43 2.91 -2.73 -8.17
C SER A 43 2.04 -1.68 -7.47
N GLN A 44 0.91 -2.09 -6.88
CA GLN A 44 0.10 -1.18 -6.07
C GLN A 44 0.86 -0.66 -4.86
N LYS A 45 1.58 -1.53 -4.14
CA LYS A 45 2.35 -1.14 -2.96
C LYS A 45 3.48 -0.18 -3.31
N GLU A 46 4.24 -0.47 -4.37
CA GLU A 46 5.28 0.42 -4.87
C GLU A 46 4.73 1.81 -5.24
N ARG A 47 3.55 1.86 -5.87
CA ARG A 47 2.90 3.12 -6.22
C ARG A 47 2.42 3.89 -4.98
N GLU A 48 1.87 3.19 -4.01
CA GLU A 48 1.43 3.79 -2.75
C GLU A 48 2.62 4.39 -1.99
N ASP A 49 3.74 3.67 -1.90
CA ASP A 49 4.96 4.16 -1.24
C ASP A 49 5.53 5.41 -1.94
N LEU A 50 5.47 5.45 -3.27
CA LEU A 50 5.85 6.65 -4.04
C LEU A 50 4.91 7.83 -3.75
N LEU A 51 3.59 7.59 -3.71
CA LEU A 51 2.60 8.63 -3.42
C LEU A 51 2.73 9.15 -1.98
N GLU A 52 3.01 8.28 -1.01
CA GLU A 52 3.25 8.68 0.38
C GLU A 52 4.49 9.57 0.50
N ASN A 53 5.56 9.23 -0.22
CA ASN A 53 6.77 10.06 -0.29
C ASN A 53 6.52 11.40 -1.00
N GLU A 54 5.79 11.42 -2.11
CA GLU A 54 5.44 12.67 -2.80
C GLU A 54 4.52 13.55 -1.96
N SER A 55 3.50 12.97 -1.32
CA SER A 55 2.61 13.67 -0.39
C SER A 55 3.40 14.29 0.77
N SER A 56 4.34 13.53 1.34
CA SER A 56 5.25 14.02 2.39
C SER A 56 6.12 15.19 1.91
N ARG A 57 6.60 15.16 0.65
CA ARG A 57 7.38 16.24 0.04
C ARG A 57 6.51 17.49 -0.22
N LEU A 58 5.29 17.31 -0.71
CA LEU A 58 4.34 18.40 -0.94
C LEU A 58 3.98 19.09 0.37
N LEU A 59 3.68 18.33 1.43
CA LEU A 59 3.39 18.88 2.75
C LEU A 59 4.57 19.72 3.29
N ARG A 60 5.81 19.25 3.12
CA ARG A 60 7.00 20.03 3.48
C ARG A 60 7.11 21.32 2.66
N LEU A 61 6.82 21.27 1.37
CA LEU A 61 6.85 22.46 0.50
C LEU A 61 5.78 23.48 0.90
N ASP A 62 4.58 23.02 1.19
CA ASP A 62 3.48 23.86 1.66
C ASP A 62 3.81 24.53 3.00
N ASN A 63 4.52 23.85 3.90
CA ASN A 63 4.98 24.46 5.15
C ASN A 63 6.07 25.55 4.95
N ILE A 64 6.87 25.46 3.90
CA ILE A 64 7.92 26.46 3.58
C ILE A 64 7.34 27.65 2.81
N LYS A 65 6.20 27.49 2.13
CA LYS A 65 5.58 28.52 1.29
C LYS A 65 5.14 29.76 2.08
N PRO A 66 4.49 29.67 3.27
CA PRO A 66 4.26 30.80 4.16
C PRO A 66 5.56 31.48 4.62
N LEU A 67 6.59 30.70 4.96
CA LEU A 67 7.89 31.24 5.38
C LEU A 67 8.58 32.02 4.26
N ARG A 68 8.55 31.50 3.03
CA ARG A 68 9.06 32.20 1.85
C ARG A 68 8.29 33.50 1.60
N MET A 69 6.97 33.48 1.76
CA MET A 69 6.12 34.66 1.60
C MET A 69 6.46 35.74 2.64
N PHE A 70 6.61 35.33 3.90
CA PHE A 70 7.03 36.19 5.01
C PHE A 70 8.38 36.87 4.77
N ILE A 71 9.41 36.11 4.37
CA ILE A 71 10.75 36.65 4.07
C ILE A 71 10.74 37.57 2.84
N SER A 72 9.91 37.26 1.83
CA SER A 72 9.84 38.06 0.60
C SER A 72 9.14 39.42 0.77
N GLY A 73 8.50 39.68 1.91
CA GLY A 73 7.75 40.92 2.14
C GLY A 73 6.47 41.06 1.30
N VAL A 74 6.05 40.02 0.57
CA VAL A 74 4.90 40.04 -0.36
C VAL A 74 3.56 39.81 0.37
N GLY A 75 3.56 39.66 1.69
CA GLY A 75 2.38 39.31 2.51
C GLY A 75 1.73 40.45 3.29
N GLY A 76 1.67 41.67 2.72
CA GLY A 76 0.97 42.81 3.32
C GLY A 76 -0.29 43.17 2.56
N THR A 77 -1.44 42.67 3.03
CA THR A 77 -2.74 43.33 2.85
C THR A 77 -3.40 43.45 4.21
#